data_AF-I1Q9L9-F1
#
_entry.id   AF-I1Q9L9-F1
#
_cell.length_a   1.000
_cell.length_b   1.000
_cell.length_c   1.000
_cell.angle_alpha   90.00
_cell.angle_beta   90.00
_cell.angle_gamma   90.00
#
_symmetry.space_group_name_H-M   'P 1'
#
loop_
_entity.id
_entity.type
_entity.pdbx_description
1 polymer ?
#
loop_
_entity_poly.entity_id
_entity_poly.type
_entity_poly.pdbx_seq_one_letter_code
_entity_poly.pdbx_strand_id
1 'polypeptide(L)'
;VRPCRPERPWHGVRRGRQPGLLQRAAQRVPGPPQRHQRRRHGQSPARRRARHHADDEFRDINDSHVGIDINSLHSLRSYSAGYYNDDDNNNGFRNLTLISGKAMQVWVDYDRETTRIDVTMAPLAVAKPKRPLVSARYNLSKLLKDVAYIGFSAATGGTLRSRHYVLGWSFGLGRPAPAIDITKLPKLPRTVSKDRSRILQITLPLSTAAFLLTVGAAVFMLVRRHRRYSELLEDWEIEFGPHRVLYKDLFHATEGFKNSCILGIGGFGRVYRGVLPTSKSEIAVKRVSHGSRQGMKQFIAEIVSLGRLQHHNLVQLLSYCRRSG
;
A
#
# COMPACT_ATOMS: atom_id res chain seq x y z
N VAL A 1 30.66 -35.49 54.90
CA VAL A 1 29.56 -36.44 55.19
C VAL A 1 28.67 -36.56 53.97
N ARG A 2 28.33 -37.79 53.52
CA ARG A 2 27.24 -38.10 52.55
C ARG A 2 25.91 -38.27 53.35
N PRO A 3 24.70 -38.34 52.74
CA PRO A 3 24.33 -38.40 51.32
C PRO A 3 23.44 -37.16 50.93
N CYS A 4 22.54 -37.10 49.93
CA CYS A 4 22.08 -38.05 48.90
C CYS A 4 21.58 -37.34 47.61
N ARG A 5 20.94 -38.12 46.73
CA ARG A 5 20.09 -37.78 45.55
C ARG A 5 19.13 -38.99 45.33
N PRO A 6 18.33 -39.16 44.25
CA PRO A 6 18.23 -38.44 42.97
C PRO A 6 16.94 -37.57 42.87
N GLU A 7 16.01 -37.54 41.89
CA GLU A 7 15.83 -38.31 40.64
C GLU A 7 14.97 -37.63 39.55
N ARG A 8 15.22 -38.06 38.31
CA ARG A 8 14.35 -38.19 37.12
C ARG A 8 14.97 -39.34 36.28
N PRO A 9 14.24 -40.12 35.46
CA PRO A 9 14.20 -39.79 34.03
C PRO A 9 12.98 -40.25 33.19
N TRP A 10 12.75 -39.50 32.10
CA TRP A 10 12.34 -39.87 30.73
C TRP A 10 11.94 -41.31 30.33
N HIS A 11 10.91 -41.48 29.47
CA HIS A 11 11.04 -41.76 28.00
C HIS A 11 9.70 -42.09 27.26
N GLY A 12 9.70 -42.04 25.91
CA GLY A 12 8.65 -42.57 25.00
C GLY A 12 7.52 -41.58 24.60
N VAL A 13 7.30 -41.13 23.35
CA VAL A 13 7.92 -41.33 22.01
C VAL A 13 7.45 -42.57 21.19
N ARG A 14 6.23 -42.53 20.57
CA ARG A 14 6.01 -42.48 19.08
C ARG A 14 4.56 -42.73 18.58
N ARG A 15 4.21 -41.96 17.53
CA ARG A 15 3.41 -42.29 16.30
C ARG A 15 2.02 -42.98 16.41
N GLY A 16 1.03 -42.41 15.71
CA GLY A 16 0.00 -43.23 15.04
C GLY A 16 -1.23 -42.55 14.42
N ARG A 17 -1.23 -42.41 13.08
CA ARG A 17 -2.42 -42.46 12.17
C ARG A 17 -3.68 -41.60 12.46
N GLN A 18 -3.79 -40.51 11.68
CA GLN A 18 -4.99 -40.22 10.86
C GLN A 18 -5.23 -41.37 9.84
N PRO A 19 -6.42 -41.55 9.21
CA PRO A 19 -7.31 -40.48 8.69
C PRO A 19 -8.83 -40.68 8.90
N GLY A 20 -9.60 -39.66 8.49
CA GLY A 20 -11.07 -39.68 8.47
C GLY A 20 -11.64 -38.48 7.68
N LEU A 21 -11.65 -38.58 6.34
CA LEU A 21 -12.18 -37.54 5.45
C LEU A 21 -13.71 -37.67 5.35
N LEU A 22 -14.47 -36.58 5.53
CA LEU A 22 -15.92 -36.59 5.26
C LEU A 22 -16.39 -35.28 4.61
N GLN A 23 -16.35 -35.28 3.29
CA GLN A 23 -16.67 -34.14 2.42
C GLN A 23 -18.11 -34.26 1.92
N ARG A 24 -19.05 -33.51 2.51
CA ARG A 24 -20.45 -33.49 2.05
C ARG A 24 -20.59 -32.73 0.74
N ALA A 25 -20.81 -33.47 -0.35
CA ALA A 25 -21.30 -32.91 -1.60
C ALA A 25 -22.82 -32.63 -1.52
N ALA A 26 -23.27 -31.55 -2.17
CA ALA A 26 -24.67 -31.33 -2.49
C ALA A 26 -24.82 -31.40 -4.02
N GLN A 27 -25.87 -32.07 -4.49
CA GLN A 27 -26.01 -32.48 -5.90
C GLN A 27 -26.55 -31.35 -6.79
N ARG A 28 -26.12 -31.33 -8.05
CA ARG A 28 -26.78 -30.53 -9.11
C ARG A 28 -27.93 -31.33 -9.72
N VAL A 29 -29.06 -30.68 -9.95
CA VAL A 29 -30.12 -31.18 -10.85
C VAL A 29 -29.99 -30.44 -12.19
N PRO A 30 -30.02 -31.13 -13.36
CA PRO A 30 -29.90 -30.48 -14.67
C PRO A 30 -31.25 -29.95 -15.18
N GLY A 31 -31.21 -28.80 -15.87
CA GLY A 31 -32.34 -28.23 -16.62
C GLY A 31 -32.15 -28.33 -18.14
N PRO A 32 -33.24 -28.40 -18.94
CA PRO A 32 -33.19 -28.56 -20.40
C PRO A 32 -32.70 -27.30 -21.16
N PRO A 33 -32.39 -27.40 -22.48
CA PRO A 33 -31.34 -26.58 -23.10
C PRO A 33 -31.77 -25.20 -23.64
N GLN A 34 -30.77 -24.32 -23.79
CA GLN A 34 -30.91 -23.03 -24.47
C GLN A 34 -31.17 -23.18 -25.97
N ARG A 35 -32.05 -22.35 -26.53
CA ARG A 35 -32.27 -22.23 -27.97
C ARG A 35 -31.37 -21.12 -28.54
N HIS A 36 -30.65 -21.39 -29.62
CA HIS A 36 -29.81 -20.38 -30.28
C HIS A 36 -30.63 -19.22 -30.87
N GLN A 37 -30.18 -17.98 -30.64
CA GLN A 37 -30.31 -16.89 -31.62
C GLN A 37 -28.94 -16.23 -31.84
N ARG A 38 -28.73 -15.74 -33.08
CA ARG A 38 -27.41 -15.30 -33.56
C ARG A 38 -27.10 -13.85 -33.18
N ARG A 39 -25.80 -13.55 -33.03
CA ARG A 39 -25.27 -12.19 -32.97
C ARG A 39 -25.68 -11.38 -34.21
N ARG A 40 -25.95 -10.08 -34.02
CA ARG A 40 -25.51 -9.02 -34.94
C ARG A 40 -24.70 -7.99 -34.16
N HIS A 41 -23.74 -7.37 -34.82
CA HIS A 41 -22.87 -6.37 -34.18
C HIS A 41 -23.59 -5.03 -34.02
N GLY A 42 -23.41 -4.43 -32.85
CA GLY A 42 -23.69 -3.02 -32.54
C GLY A 42 -22.53 -2.48 -31.70
N GLN A 43 -22.15 -1.23 -31.91
CA GLN A 43 -20.93 -0.66 -31.30
C GLN A 43 -21.13 -0.28 -29.84
N SER A 44 -20.04 -0.29 -29.05
CA SER A 44 -20.04 0.22 -27.68
C SER A 44 -20.18 1.75 -27.67
N PRO A 45 -20.89 2.31 -26.68
CA PRO A 45 -20.20 3.31 -25.86
C PRO A 45 -20.42 3.11 -24.36
N ALA A 46 -19.53 2.33 -23.73
CA ALA A 46 -19.42 2.28 -22.28
C ALA A 46 -18.86 3.61 -21.72
N ARG A 47 -19.71 4.64 -21.54
CA ARG A 47 -19.42 5.87 -20.74
C ARG A 47 -20.62 6.80 -20.44
N ARG A 48 -21.83 6.28 -20.20
CA ARG A 48 -23.02 7.08 -19.76
C ARG A 48 -23.84 6.47 -18.61
N ARG A 49 -23.20 5.95 -17.56
CA ARG A 49 -23.84 5.59 -16.27
C ARG A 49 -22.96 6.02 -15.08
N ALA A 50 -22.85 7.33 -14.87
CA ALA A 50 -22.07 7.96 -13.79
C ALA A 50 -22.54 9.41 -13.50
N ARG A 51 -23.86 9.59 -13.43
CA ARG A 51 -24.59 10.78 -12.96
C ARG A 51 -26.09 10.41 -12.94
N HIS A 52 -26.86 11.07 -12.09
CA HIS A 52 -28.23 10.71 -11.69
C HIS A 52 -28.28 9.47 -10.77
N HIS A 53 -28.38 9.72 -9.48
CA HIS A 53 -29.09 8.88 -8.50
C HIS A 53 -30.43 9.57 -8.18
N ALA A 54 -31.23 9.78 -9.22
CA ALA A 54 -32.68 9.81 -9.08
C ALA A 54 -33.15 8.39 -8.75
N ASP A 55 -34.08 8.23 -7.82
CA ASP A 55 -34.73 6.93 -7.64
C ASP A 55 -35.76 6.70 -8.76
N ASP A 56 -35.39 5.84 -9.71
CA ASP A 56 -36.17 5.51 -10.90
C ASP A 56 -37.43 4.69 -10.54
N GLU A 57 -37.46 4.07 -9.35
CA GLU A 57 -38.65 3.39 -8.80
C GLU A 57 -39.74 4.40 -8.40
N PHE A 58 -39.34 5.54 -7.81
CA PHE A 58 -40.26 6.61 -7.39
C PHE A 58 -40.41 7.75 -8.41
N ARG A 59 -39.64 7.71 -9.51
CA ARG A 59 -39.59 8.72 -10.59
C ARG A 59 -39.10 10.09 -10.13
N ASP A 60 -38.07 10.09 -9.27
CA ASP A 60 -37.41 11.31 -8.84
C ASP A 60 -36.91 12.15 -10.03
N ILE A 61 -37.12 13.47 -9.97
CA ILE A 61 -36.66 14.36 -11.04
C ILE A 61 -35.15 14.64 -10.98
N ASN A 62 -34.49 14.42 -9.83
CA ASN A 62 -33.04 14.40 -9.61
C ASN A 62 -32.68 14.20 -8.12
N ASP A 63 -31.39 13.96 -7.88
CA ASP A 63 -30.69 13.75 -6.60
C ASP A 63 -30.82 14.91 -5.56
N SER A 64 -31.53 16.01 -5.86
CA SER A 64 -31.76 17.14 -4.94
C SER A 64 -33.01 17.92 -5.35
N HIS A 65 -34.18 17.36 -5.07
CA HIS A 65 -35.49 17.95 -5.36
C HIS A 65 -36.34 18.15 -4.09
N VAL A 66 -37.48 18.84 -4.23
CA VAL A 66 -38.52 18.96 -3.20
C VAL A 66 -39.84 18.48 -3.81
N GLY A 67 -40.54 17.58 -3.12
CA GLY A 67 -41.82 17.00 -3.52
C GLY A 67 -42.98 17.42 -2.60
N ILE A 68 -44.21 17.35 -3.13
CA ILE A 68 -45.45 17.42 -2.38
C ILE A 68 -46.17 16.07 -2.55
N ASP A 69 -46.09 15.24 -1.51
CA ASP A 69 -46.57 13.85 -1.53
C ASP A 69 -47.95 13.75 -0.89
N ILE A 70 -48.87 13.04 -1.55
CA ILE A 70 -50.27 12.90 -1.11
C ILE A 70 -50.64 11.42 -1.13
N ASN A 71 -50.52 10.76 0.03
CA ASN A 71 -50.84 9.33 0.23
C ASN A 71 -50.14 8.37 -0.77
N SER A 72 -48.93 8.73 -1.20
CA SER A 72 -48.10 8.03 -2.19
C SER A 72 -46.65 8.49 -2.06
N LEU A 73 -45.68 7.66 -2.47
CA LEU A 73 -44.27 8.07 -2.62
C LEU A 73 -43.98 8.77 -3.96
N HIS A 74 -44.94 8.76 -4.90
CA HIS A 74 -44.86 9.60 -6.09
C HIS A 74 -45.45 10.98 -5.79
N SER A 75 -44.63 12.03 -5.84
CA SER A 75 -45.07 13.40 -5.60
C SER A 75 -46.13 13.87 -6.58
N LEU A 76 -47.19 14.52 -6.07
CA LEU A 76 -48.20 15.20 -6.88
C LEU A 76 -47.61 16.36 -7.68
N ARG A 77 -46.60 17.03 -7.11
CA ARG A 77 -45.72 18.01 -7.76
C ARG A 77 -44.34 17.93 -7.13
N SER A 78 -43.29 18.07 -7.93
CA SER A 78 -41.91 18.21 -7.46
C SER A 78 -41.15 19.25 -8.29
N TYR A 79 -40.10 19.83 -7.71
CA TYR A 79 -39.20 20.77 -8.38
C TYR A 79 -37.77 20.65 -7.83
N SER A 80 -36.76 20.95 -8.65
CA SER A 80 -35.35 20.92 -8.23
C SER A 80 -35.11 21.87 -7.06
N ALA A 81 -34.36 21.45 -6.04
CA ALA A 81 -34.15 22.25 -4.84
C ALA A 81 -33.45 23.57 -5.18
N GLY A 82 -33.99 24.68 -4.66
CA GLY A 82 -33.57 26.02 -5.01
C GLY A 82 -34.52 27.07 -4.47
N TYR A 83 -34.27 28.34 -4.80
CA TYR A 83 -35.11 29.46 -4.39
C TYR A 83 -35.09 30.57 -5.44
N TYR A 84 -36.15 31.35 -5.53
CA TYR A 84 -36.16 32.58 -6.31
C TYR A 84 -35.62 33.72 -5.45
N ASN A 85 -34.72 34.53 -6.01
CA ASN A 85 -34.30 35.78 -5.38
C ASN A 85 -35.29 36.89 -5.79
N ASP A 86 -35.99 37.48 -4.82
CA ASP A 86 -37.03 38.49 -5.09
C ASP A 86 -36.47 39.82 -5.63
N ASP A 87 -35.16 40.05 -5.49
CA ASP A 87 -34.45 41.24 -5.98
C ASP A 87 -33.89 41.07 -7.42
N ASP A 88 -33.97 39.87 -8.00
CA ASP A 88 -33.45 39.58 -9.36
C ASP A 88 -34.54 39.75 -10.44
N ASN A 89 -34.54 40.92 -11.11
CA ASN A 89 -35.45 41.24 -12.23
C ASN A 89 -35.43 40.19 -13.38
N ASN A 90 -34.38 39.37 -13.50
CA ASN A 90 -34.26 38.34 -14.52
C ASN A 90 -34.63 36.94 -13.99
N ASN A 91 -35.81 36.82 -13.35
CA ASN A 91 -36.42 35.54 -12.96
C ASN A 91 -35.52 34.67 -12.05
N GLY A 92 -34.72 35.32 -11.18
CA GLY A 92 -33.45 34.80 -10.64
C GLY A 92 -33.55 33.57 -9.73
N PHE A 93 -33.66 32.38 -10.32
CA PHE A 93 -33.63 31.11 -9.63
C PHE A 93 -32.21 30.67 -9.23
N ARG A 94 -32.04 30.32 -7.95
CA ARG A 94 -30.76 29.95 -7.34
C ARG A 94 -30.85 28.50 -6.82
N ASN A 95 -30.20 27.58 -7.55
CA ASN A 95 -30.14 26.16 -7.19
C ASN A 95 -29.54 25.93 -5.79
N LEU A 96 -30.07 24.94 -5.07
CA LEU A 96 -29.59 24.48 -3.77
C LEU A 96 -29.30 22.98 -3.81
N THR A 97 -28.11 22.58 -3.37
CA THR A 97 -27.76 21.16 -3.22
C THR A 97 -28.06 20.71 -1.80
N LEU A 98 -29.03 19.81 -1.61
CA LEU A 98 -29.48 19.40 -0.27
C LEU A 98 -28.35 18.78 0.56
N ILE A 99 -27.50 17.98 -0.08
CA ILE A 99 -26.31 17.35 0.54
C ILE A 99 -25.12 18.32 0.77
N SER A 100 -25.29 19.64 0.60
CA SER A 100 -24.20 20.62 0.77
C SER A 100 -23.74 20.86 2.21
N GLY A 101 -24.45 20.33 3.21
CA GLY A 101 -24.14 20.52 4.64
C GLY A 101 -24.36 21.94 5.16
N LYS A 102 -24.94 22.84 4.35
CA LYS A 102 -25.35 24.19 4.75
C LYS A 102 -26.76 24.17 5.33
N ALA A 103 -27.00 24.97 6.36
CA ALA A 103 -28.35 25.12 6.91
C ALA A 103 -29.27 25.80 5.89
N MET A 104 -30.47 25.25 5.74
CA MET A 104 -31.56 25.79 4.92
C MET A 104 -32.80 25.91 5.79
N GLN A 105 -33.66 26.88 5.49
CA GLN A 105 -34.99 26.99 6.04
C GLN A 105 -36.02 26.60 4.98
N VAL A 106 -37.07 25.93 5.40
CA VAL A 106 -38.19 25.50 4.56
C VAL A 106 -39.47 26.01 5.22
N TRP A 107 -40.39 26.52 4.40
CA TRP A 107 -41.73 26.93 4.78
C TRP A 107 -42.72 26.10 3.99
N VAL A 108 -43.74 25.58 4.67
CA VAL A 108 -44.87 24.86 4.06
C VAL A 108 -46.13 25.57 4.52
N ASP A 109 -46.80 26.24 3.59
CA ASP A 109 -48.02 26.99 3.83
C ASP A 109 -49.19 26.24 3.20
N TYR A 110 -50.32 26.13 3.91
CA TYR A 110 -51.56 25.60 3.36
C TYR A 110 -52.69 26.61 3.51
N ASP A 111 -53.26 27.01 2.38
CA ASP A 111 -54.50 27.78 2.32
C ASP A 111 -55.69 26.83 2.13
N ARG A 112 -56.66 26.91 3.04
CA ARG A 112 -57.91 26.14 3.01
C ARG A 112 -58.86 26.63 1.91
N GLU A 113 -58.86 27.91 1.58
CA GLU A 113 -59.82 28.53 0.65
C GLU A 113 -59.47 28.20 -0.80
N THR A 114 -58.23 28.47 -1.23
CA THR A 114 -57.76 28.05 -2.56
C THR A 114 -57.32 26.58 -2.62
N THR A 115 -57.37 25.85 -1.49
CA THR A 115 -56.91 24.46 -1.30
C THR A 115 -55.45 24.25 -1.72
N ARG A 116 -54.61 25.27 -1.51
CA ARG A 116 -53.26 25.36 -2.07
C ARG A 116 -52.22 25.02 -1.03
N ILE A 117 -51.31 24.13 -1.40
CA ILE A 117 -50.07 23.82 -0.67
C ILE A 117 -48.94 24.54 -1.41
N ASP A 118 -48.27 25.48 -0.73
CA ASP A 118 -47.07 26.14 -1.23
C ASP A 118 -45.87 25.75 -0.38
N VAL A 119 -44.80 25.28 -1.03
CA VAL A 119 -43.51 24.99 -0.38
C VAL A 119 -42.48 26.00 -0.88
N THR A 120 -41.82 26.65 0.07
CA THR A 120 -40.75 27.62 -0.18
C THR A 120 -39.51 27.19 0.59
N MET A 121 -38.31 27.43 0.07
CA MET A 121 -37.06 27.18 0.81
C MET A 121 -36.03 28.28 0.51
N ALA A 122 -35.03 28.42 1.38
CA ALA A 122 -33.87 29.30 1.18
C ALA A 122 -32.70 28.86 2.10
N PRO A 123 -31.47 29.36 1.91
CA PRO A 123 -30.43 29.27 2.94
C PRO A 123 -30.88 29.94 4.25
N LEU A 124 -30.46 29.41 5.41
CA LEU A 124 -30.98 29.82 6.73
C LEU A 124 -30.89 31.34 7.04
N ALA A 125 -29.96 32.07 6.43
CA ALA A 125 -29.78 33.52 6.64
C ALA A 125 -30.42 34.39 5.55
N VAL A 126 -31.34 33.83 4.75
CA VAL A 126 -32.07 34.53 3.68
C VAL A 126 -33.55 34.58 4.04
N ALA A 127 -34.18 35.75 3.84
CA ALA A 127 -35.61 35.93 4.10
C ALA A 127 -36.47 34.99 3.22
N LYS A 128 -37.68 34.67 3.67
CA LYS A 128 -38.63 33.83 2.92
C LYS A 128 -38.93 34.47 1.54
N PRO A 129 -38.59 33.81 0.41
CA PRO A 129 -38.98 34.28 -0.91
C PRO A 129 -40.49 34.46 -1.06
N LYS A 130 -40.92 35.51 -1.76
CA LYS A 130 -42.33 35.76 -2.11
C LYS A 130 -42.88 34.70 -3.07
N ARG A 131 -42.01 34.16 -3.94
CA ARG A 131 -42.37 33.12 -4.91
C ARG A 131 -42.04 31.72 -4.36
N PRO A 132 -43.03 30.81 -4.21
CA PRO A 132 -42.78 29.45 -3.75
C PRO A 132 -41.94 28.67 -4.76
N LEU A 133 -41.25 27.64 -4.26
CA LEU A 133 -40.47 26.71 -5.08
C LEU A 133 -41.39 25.77 -5.86
N VAL A 134 -42.38 25.19 -5.18
CA VAL A 134 -43.34 24.25 -5.74
C VAL A 134 -44.70 24.46 -5.10
N SER A 135 -45.75 24.37 -5.93
CA SER A 135 -47.14 24.62 -5.56
C SER A 135 -48.03 23.48 -6.03
N ALA A 136 -48.93 23.01 -5.18
CA ALA A 136 -49.98 22.05 -5.54
C ALA A 136 -51.35 22.55 -5.08
N ARG A 137 -52.43 22.05 -5.70
CA ARG A 137 -53.80 22.23 -5.20
C ARG A 137 -54.35 20.86 -4.80
N TYR A 138 -54.70 20.71 -3.52
CA TYR A 138 -55.32 19.52 -2.96
C TYR A 138 -56.08 19.89 -1.69
N ASN A 139 -57.37 19.53 -1.60
CA ASN A 139 -58.14 19.75 -0.38
C ASN A 139 -57.74 18.72 0.69
N LEU A 140 -56.88 19.11 1.62
CA LEU A 140 -56.37 18.24 2.69
C LEU A 140 -57.47 17.65 3.58
N SER A 141 -58.64 18.28 3.66
CA SER A 141 -59.81 17.77 4.41
C SER A 141 -60.40 16.47 3.84
N LYS A 142 -59.94 16.02 2.65
CA LYS A 142 -60.26 14.69 2.09
C LYS A 142 -59.41 13.56 2.68
N LEU A 143 -58.30 13.90 3.35
CA LEU A 143 -57.30 12.96 3.86
C LEU A 143 -57.13 13.11 5.39
N LEU A 144 -57.00 14.35 5.85
CA LEU A 144 -56.91 14.69 7.27
C LEU A 144 -58.32 14.78 7.86
N LYS A 145 -58.62 13.85 8.77
CA LYS A 145 -59.85 13.82 9.57
C LYS A 145 -59.64 14.57 10.90
N ASP A 146 -60.43 14.24 11.92
CA ASP A 146 -60.66 15.02 13.15
C ASP A 146 -59.40 15.33 13.95
N VAL A 147 -58.42 14.42 13.96
CA VAL A 147 -57.11 14.60 14.59
C VAL A 147 -56.02 14.19 13.62
N ALA A 148 -55.03 15.08 13.42
CA ALA A 148 -53.83 14.83 12.63
C ALA A 148 -52.60 15.31 13.40
N TYR A 149 -51.49 14.56 13.26
CA TYR A 149 -50.20 14.89 13.87
C TYR A 149 -49.24 15.43 12.82
N ILE A 150 -48.46 16.45 13.17
CA ILE A 150 -47.39 17.01 12.34
C ILE A 150 -46.03 16.70 12.98
N GLY A 151 -45.02 16.43 12.14
CA GLY A 151 -43.68 16.10 12.59
C GLY A 151 -42.72 15.93 11.41
N PHE A 152 -41.48 15.58 11.73
CA PHE A 152 -40.42 15.37 10.73
C PHE A 152 -40.07 13.89 10.65
N SER A 153 -39.89 13.38 9.44
CA SER A 153 -39.38 12.03 9.16
C SER A 153 -38.20 12.12 8.20
N ALA A 154 -37.22 11.24 8.36
CA ALA A 154 -36.07 11.15 7.46
C ALA A 154 -35.43 9.76 7.52
N ALA A 155 -34.99 9.26 6.36
CA ALA A 155 -34.37 7.94 6.20
C ALA A 155 -32.92 8.02 5.72
N THR A 156 -32.17 6.92 5.82
CA THR A 156 -30.79 6.81 5.31
C THR A 156 -30.67 5.56 4.44
N GLY A 157 -30.42 5.72 3.14
CA GLY A 157 -30.19 4.61 2.21
C GLY A 157 -28.85 3.90 2.50
N GLY A 158 -28.79 2.58 2.24
CA GLY A 158 -27.68 1.72 2.70
C GLY A 158 -26.28 2.09 2.19
N THR A 159 -26.16 2.89 1.12
CA THR A 159 -24.89 3.33 0.53
C THR A 159 -24.39 4.69 1.04
N LEU A 160 -25.26 5.51 1.65
CA LEU A 160 -24.94 6.89 2.01
C LEU A 160 -25.32 7.19 3.47
N ARG A 161 -24.29 7.41 4.31
CA ARG A 161 -24.45 7.88 5.70
C ARG A 161 -24.79 9.37 5.75
N SER A 162 -26.02 9.72 5.41
CA SER A 162 -26.59 11.04 5.73
C SER A 162 -26.82 11.20 7.24
N ARG A 163 -26.94 12.45 7.69
CA ARG A 163 -27.41 12.81 9.03
C ARG A 163 -28.38 13.98 8.90
N HIS A 164 -29.53 13.85 9.52
CA HIS A 164 -30.64 14.80 9.40
C HIS A 164 -30.79 15.55 10.72
N TYR A 165 -30.86 16.89 10.66
CA TYR A 165 -30.90 17.75 11.84
C TYR A 165 -31.98 18.83 11.67
N VAL A 166 -32.99 18.81 12.55
CA VAL A 166 -33.90 19.96 12.72
C VAL A 166 -33.27 20.87 13.77
N LEU A 167 -32.76 22.03 13.35
CA LEU A 167 -32.11 22.98 14.27
C LEU A 167 -33.13 23.74 15.13
N GLY A 168 -34.32 23.95 14.58
CA GLY A 168 -35.47 24.59 15.22
C GLY A 168 -36.65 24.54 14.26
N TRP A 169 -37.86 24.67 14.80
CA TRP A 169 -39.10 24.70 14.02
C TRP A 169 -40.13 25.58 14.73
N SER A 170 -41.15 26.01 13.99
CA SER A 170 -42.33 26.70 14.51
C SER A 170 -43.55 26.27 13.70
N PHE A 171 -44.74 26.43 14.29
CA PHE A 171 -46.00 26.03 13.67
C PHE A 171 -47.11 27.06 13.98
N GLY A 172 -48.04 27.22 13.03
CA GLY A 172 -49.20 28.07 13.15
C GLY A 172 -50.38 27.42 12.43
N LEU A 173 -51.53 27.37 13.11
CA LEU A 173 -52.80 26.91 12.56
C LEU A 173 -53.81 28.06 12.73
N GLY A 174 -54.49 28.45 11.65
CA GLY A 174 -55.34 29.65 11.64
C GLY A 174 -54.58 30.99 11.76
N ARG A 175 -53.24 30.95 11.82
CA ARG A 175 -52.35 32.12 11.88
C ARG A 175 -50.96 31.77 11.32
N PRO A 176 -50.16 32.75 10.85
CA PRO A 176 -48.77 32.51 10.47
C PRO A 176 -47.96 31.87 11.61
N ALA A 177 -47.03 30.97 11.26
CA ALA A 177 -46.08 30.41 12.22
C ALA A 177 -45.13 31.52 12.75
N PRO A 178 -44.79 31.53 14.05
CA PRO A 178 -43.82 32.47 14.60
C PRO A 178 -42.47 32.42 13.88
N ALA A 179 -41.85 33.57 13.65
CA ALA A 179 -40.51 33.64 13.06
C ALA A 179 -39.48 32.92 13.95
N ILE A 180 -38.61 32.11 13.33
CA ILE A 180 -37.56 31.38 14.04
C ILE A 180 -36.40 32.34 14.29
N ASP A 181 -36.01 32.50 15.56
CA ASP A 181 -34.83 33.29 15.93
C ASP A 181 -33.54 32.52 15.58
N ILE A 182 -32.98 32.85 14.41
CA ILE A 182 -31.77 32.25 13.86
C ILE A 182 -30.58 32.38 14.83
N THR A 183 -30.54 33.42 15.68
CA THR A 183 -29.42 33.65 16.61
C THR A 183 -29.37 32.64 17.76
N LYS A 184 -30.53 32.04 18.09
CA LYS A 184 -30.68 31.04 19.15
C LYS A 184 -30.52 29.59 18.65
N LEU A 185 -30.33 29.38 17.34
CA LEU A 185 -30.24 28.03 16.76
C LEU A 185 -28.90 27.34 17.08
N PRO A 186 -28.89 26.03 17.35
CA PRO A 186 -27.67 25.28 17.55
C PRO A 186 -26.83 25.23 16.26
N LYS A 187 -25.51 25.41 16.41
CA LYS A 187 -24.57 25.31 15.29
C LYS A 187 -24.50 23.87 14.79
N LEU A 188 -24.69 23.66 13.48
CA LEU A 188 -24.51 22.35 12.84
C LEU A 188 -23.17 21.71 13.24
N PRO A 189 -23.15 20.43 13.66
CA PRO A 189 -21.91 19.76 14.01
C PRO A 189 -21.04 19.63 12.75
N ARG A 190 -19.94 20.38 12.70
CA ARG A 190 -18.98 20.32 11.59
C ARG A 190 -18.36 18.93 11.49
N THR A 191 -18.93 18.09 10.63
CA THR A 191 -18.22 16.94 10.08
C THR A 191 -17.07 17.47 9.24
N VAL A 192 -15.90 17.63 9.88
CA VAL A 192 -14.64 17.80 9.16
C VAL A 192 -14.45 16.52 8.36
N SER A 193 -14.74 16.56 7.06
CA SER A 193 -14.33 15.50 6.16
C SER A 193 -12.82 15.52 6.16
N LYS A 194 -12.22 14.58 6.91
CA LYS A 194 -10.79 14.37 6.88
C LYS A 194 -10.49 13.62 5.58
N ASP A 195 -10.59 14.36 4.48
CA ASP A 195 -10.33 13.93 3.11
C ASP A 195 -8.86 13.56 2.94
N ARG A 196 -8.52 12.40 3.53
CA ARG A 196 -7.34 11.61 3.25
C ARG A 196 -7.40 11.27 1.77
N SER A 197 -6.77 12.12 0.96
CA SER A 197 -6.82 12.04 -0.49
C SER A 197 -6.57 10.60 -0.95
N ARG A 198 -7.31 10.16 -1.99
CA ARG A 198 -7.15 8.80 -2.52
C ARG A 198 -5.70 8.53 -2.96
N ILE A 199 -4.98 9.60 -3.34
CA ILE A 199 -3.53 9.63 -3.57
C ILE A 199 -2.78 9.12 -2.33
N LEU A 200 -2.96 9.75 -1.14
CA LEU A 200 -2.26 9.35 0.08
C LEU A 200 -2.50 7.87 0.46
N GLN A 201 -3.70 7.35 0.20
CA GLN A 201 -4.05 5.95 0.48
C GLN A 201 -3.33 4.94 -0.44
N ILE A 202 -2.91 5.36 -1.64
CA ILE A 202 -2.22 4.53 -2.63
C ILE A 202 -0.70 4.75 -2.58
N THR A 203 -0.25 5.99 -2.45
CA THR A 203 1.17 6.37 -2.40
C THR A 203 1.89 5.79 -1.18
N LEU A 204 1.22 5.76 -0.02
CA LEU A 204 1.83 5.25 1.22
C LEU A 204 2.24 3.76 1.11
N PRO A 205 1.34 2.79 0.84
CA PRO A 205 1.72 1.39 0.72
C PRO A 205 2.67 1.12 -0.46
N LEU A 206 2.54 1.84 -1.58
CA LEU A 206 3.45 1.71 -2.72
C LEU A 206 4.88 2.13 -2.36
N SER A 207 5.04 3.23 -1.63
CA SER A 207 6.34 3.70 -1.11
C SER A 207 6.94 2.70 -0.11
N THR A 208 6.14 2.18 0.83
CA THR A 208 6.59 1.16 1.79
C THR A 208 7.04 -0.12 1.10
N ALA A 209 6.30 -0.61 0.11
CA ALA A 209 6.67 -1.81 -0.65
C ALA A 209 7.97 -1.61 -1.46
N ALA A 210 8.12 -0.45 -2.12
CA ALA A 210 9.34 -0.11 -2.85
C ALA A 210 10.58 -0.06 -1.93
N PHE A 211 10.45 0.53 -0.73
CA PHE A 211 11.53 0.59 0.25
C PHE A 211 11.94 -0.80 0.78
N LEU A 212 10.98 -1.68 1.07
CA LEU A 212 11.27 -3.04 1.49
C LEU A 212 11.97 -3.86 0.39
N LEU A 213 11.62 -3.64 -0.88
CA LEU A 213 12.27 -4.28 -2.03
C LEU A 213 13.71 -3.79 -2.22
N THR A 214 13.99 -2.48 -2.10
CA THR A 214 15.36 -1.96 -2.24
C THR A 214 16.27 -2.39 -1.09
N VAL A 215 15.77 -2.39 0.15
CA VAL A 215 16.52 -2.91 1.31
C VAL A 215 16.80 -4.41 1.16
N GLY A 216 15.79 -5.21 0.76
CA GLY A 216 15.97 -6.65 0.52
C GLY A 216 17.00 -6.95 -0.57
N ALA A 217 16.96 -6.21 -1.69
CA ALA A 217 17.93 -6.33 -2.77
C ALA A 217 19.36 -5.93 -2.33
N ALA A 218 19.50 -4.86 -1.54
CA ALA A 218 20.78 -4.42 -1.01
C ALA A 218 21.40 -5.46 -0.06
N VAL A 219 20.61 -6.02 0.87
CA VAL A 219 21.06 -7.10 1.78
C VAL A 219 21.46 -8.35 0.99
N PHE A 220 20.66 -8.76 0.00
CA PHE A 220 21.00 -9.90 -0.88
C PHE A 220 22.32 -9.67 -1.64
N MET A 221 22.54 -8.47 -2.17
CA MET A 221 23.78 -8.10 -2.87
C MET A 221 24.99 -8.10 -1.93
N LEU A 222 24.84 -7.61 -0.69
CA LEU A 222 25.91 -7.64 0.32
C LEU A 222 26.27 -9.07 0.75
N VAL A 223 25.28 -9.93 1.01
CA VAL A 223 25.49 -11.35 1.32
C VAL A 223 26.16 -12.08 0.16
N ARG A 224 25.72 -11.84 -1.08
CA ARG A 224 26.32 -12.42 -2.29
C ARG A 224 27.76 -11.93 -2.51
N ARG A 225 28.05 -10.65 -2.22
CA ARG A 225 29.41 -10.08 -2.27
C ARG A 225 30.32 -10.73 -1.22
N HIS A 226 29.85 -10.91 0.02
CA HIS A 226 30.61 -11.58 1.08
C HIS A 226 30.96 -13.03 0.71
N ARG A 227 29.98 -13.83 0.29
CA ARG A 227 30.22 -15.24 -0.10
C ARG A 227 31.26 -15.37 -1.23
N ARG A 228 31.23 -14.46 -2.21
CA ARG A 228 32.22 -14.44 -3.30
C ARG A 228 33.61 -13.95 -2.87
N TYR A 229 33.71 -13.19 -1.79
CA TYR A 229 35.01 -12.78 -1.22
C TYR A 229 35.64 -13.89 -0.36
N SER A 230 34.83 -14.69 0.36
CA SER A 230 35.32 -15.90 1.05
C SER A 230 35.79 -17.01 0.10
N GLU A 231 35.40 -16.98 -1.18
CA GLU A 231 35.93 -17.88 -2.22
C GLU A 231 37.28 -17.40 -2.81
N LEU A 232 37.74 -16.19 -2.46
CA LEU A 232 38.97 -15.58 -2.99
C LEU A 232 40.11 -15.45 -1.97
N LEU A 233 39.78 -15.43 -0.67
CA LEU A 233 40.75 -15.65 0.41
C LEU A 233 40.80 -17.15 0.72
N GLU A 234 41.63 -17.88 -0.01
CA GLU A 234 41.95 -19.27 0.31
C GLU A 234 42.63 -19.33 1.69
N ASP A 235 42.25 -20.27 2.57
CA ASP A 235 42.60 -20.24 4.00
C ASP A 235 44.11 -20.15 4.28
N TRP A 236 44.94 -20.70 3.38
CA TRP A 236 46.41 -20.65 3.49
C TRP A 236 46.98 -19.23 3.32
N GLU A 237 46.29 -18.31 2.63
CA GLU A 237 46.71 -16.90 2.58
C GLU A 237 46.40 -16.15 3.88
N ILE A 238 45.53 -16.69 4.74
CA ILE A 238 45.27 -16.18 6.09
C ILE A 238 46.35 -16.70 7.06
N GLU A 239 46.70 -17.99 6.98
CA GLU A 239 47.75 -18.60 7.83
C GLU A 239 49.16 -18.10 7.49
N PHE A 240 49.52 -18.03 6.20
CA PHE A 240 50.88 -17.70 5.75
C PHE A 240 51.06 -16.26 5.24
N GLY A 241 49.98 -15.48 5.13
CA GLY A 241 49.97 -14.10 4.62
C GLY A 241 51.07 -13.15 5.14
N PRO A 242 51.50 -13.20 6.41
CA PRO A 242 52.60 -12.38 6.92
C PRO A 242 53.95 -12.58 6.21
N HIS A 243 54.17 -13.71 5.54
CA HIS A 243 55.42 -14.05 4.84
C HIS A 243 55.44 -13.61 3.36
N ARG A 244 54.50 -12.75 2.94
CA ARG A 244 54.38 -12.31 1.54
C ARG A 244 55.28 -11.10 1.24
N VAL A 245 56.24 -11.26 0.33
CA VAL A 245 57.13 -10.19 -0.17
C VAL A 245 56.74 -9.70 -1.57
N LEU A 246 57.19 -8.48 -1.91
CA LEU A 246 56.93 -7.88 -3.23
C LEU A 246 57.88 -8.48 -4.28
N TYR A 247 57.35 -8.68 -5.50
CA TYR A 247 58.14 -9.16 -6.64
C TYR A 247 59.38 -8.29 -6.92
N LYS A 248 59.27 -6.97 -6.70
CA LYS A 248 60.35 -6.00 -6.90
C LYS A 248 61.60 -6.34 -6.06
N ASP A 249 61.40 -6.82 -4.83
CA ASP A 249 62.50 -7.05 -3.89
C ASP A 249 63.28 -8.30 -4.28
N LEU A 250 62.56 -9.37 -4.66
CA LEU A 250 63.15 -10.60 -5.23
C LEU A 250 63.81 -10.35 -6.59
N PHE A 251 63.23 -9.47 -7.42
CA PHE A 251 63.79 -9.08 -8.70
C PHE A 251 65.12 -8.33 -8.51
N HIS A 252 65.19 -7.35 -7.60
CA HIS A 252 66.44 -6.67 -7.29
C HIS A 252 67.47 -7.62 -6.64
N ALA A 253 67.04 -8.47 -5.71
CA ALA A 253 67.93 -9.43 -5.05
C ALA A 253 68.60 -10.40 -6.03
N THR A 254 67.92 -10.81 -7.11
CA THR A 254 68.40 -11.75 -8.13
C THR A 254 68.92 -11.05 -9.41
N GLU A 255 69.19 -9.75 -9.35
CA GLU A 255 69.60 -8.89 -10.48
C GLU A 255 68.68 -8.99 -11.72
N GLY A 256 67.41 -9.31 -11.53
CA GLY A 256 66.42 -9.52 -12.58
C GLY A 256 66.28 -10.98 -13.06
N PHE A 257 66.68 -11.95 -12.25
CA PHE A 257 66.69 -13.39 -12.58
C PHE A 257 67.64 -13.73 -13.75
N LYS A 258 68.84 -13.12 -13.77
CA LYS A 258 69.89 -13.40 -14.76
C LYS A 258 70.33 -14.86 -14.73
N ASN A 259 70.69 -15.42 -15.90
CA ASN A 259 71.21 -16.79 -15.98
C ASN A 259 72.53 -16.98 -15.20
N SER A 260 73.35 -15.94 -15.08
CA SER A 260 74.58 -15.91 -14.27
C SER A 260 74.34 -16.10 -12.76
N CYS A 261 73.10 -15.92 -12.30
CA CYS A 261 72.71 -16.06 -10.90
C CYS A 261 72.04 -17.42 -10.62
N ILE A 262 71.99 -18.35 -11.58
CA ILE A 262 71.33 -19.66 -11.39
C ILE A 262 72.18 -20.58 -10.51
N LEU A 263 71.58 -21.09 -9.44
CA LEU A 263 72.13 -22.15 -8.58
C LEU A 263 71.69 -23.56 -9.02
N GLY A 264 70.55 -23.66 -9.71
CA GLY A 264 70.05 -24.95 -10.20
C GLY A 264 68.81 -24.85 -11.07
N ILE A 265 68.60 -25.86 -11.90
CA ILE A 265 67.45 -26.00 -12.81
C ILE A 265 66.87 -27.41 -12.65
N GLY A 266 65.55 -27.53 -12.58
CA GLY A 266 64.86 -28.83 -12.53
C GLY A 266 63.39 -28.73 -12.94
N GLY A 267 62.64 -29.84 -12.86
CA GLY A 267 61.24 -29.87 -13.27
C GLY A 267 60.33 -28.87 -12.56
N PHE A 268 60.68 -28.48 -11.32
CA PHE A 268 59.96 -27.50 -10.49
C PHE A 268 60.42 -26.04 -10.70
N GLY A 269 61.18 -25.75 -11.76
CA GLY A 269 61.61 -24.40 -12.13
C GLY A 269 63.12 -24.16 -11.95
N ARG A 270 63.47 -22.92 -11.62
CA ARG A 270 64.88 -22.47 -11.49
C ARG A 270 65.14 -21.87 -10.11
N VAL A 271 66.28 -22.19 -9.52
CA VAL A 271 66.76 -21.58 -8.27
C VAL A 271 67.82 -20.54 -8.61
N TYR A 272 67.67 -19.33 -8.09
CA TYR A 272 68.60 -18.23 -8.29
C TYR A 272 69.24 -17.82 -6.95
N ARG A 273 70.55 -17.58 -6.94
CA ARG A 273 71.22 -16.84 -5.87
C ARG A 273 70.75 -15.39 -5.94
N GLY A 274 70.54 -14.80 -4.77
CA GLY A 274 70.34 -13.37 -4.64
C GLY A 274 70.82 -12.85 -3.29
N VAL A 275 70.81 -11.53 -3.13
CA VAL A 275 71.18 -10.86 -1.88
C VAL A 275 70.06 -9.89 -1.50
N LEU A 276 69.50 -10.03 -0.29
CA LEU A 276 68.44 -9.13 0.17
C LEU A 276 68.95 -7.68 0.26
N PRO A 277 68.31 -6.70 -0.42
CA PRO A 277 68.81 -5.33 -0.46
C PRO A 277 69.01 -4.71 0.93
N THR A 278 68.08 -5.01 1.85
CA THR A 278 67.99 -4.45 3.21
C THR A 278 68.94 -5.11 4.20
N SER A 279 69.00 -6.45 4.25
CA SER A 279 69.76 -7.19 5.28
C SER A 279 71.13 -7.68 4.82
N LYS A 280 71.46 -7.55 3.51
CA LYS A 280 72.65 -8.11 2.86
C LYS A 280 72.81 -9.64 2.98
N SER A 281 71.79 -10.34 3.47
CA SER A 281 71.79 -11.80 3.57
C SER A 281 71.71 -12.44 2.18
N GLU A 282 72.52 -13.48 1.94
CA GLU A 282 72.35 -14.33 0.76
C GLU A 282 71.07 -15.16 0.86
N ILE A 283 70.38 -15.32 -0.26
CA ILE A 283 69.12 -16.09 -0.37
C ILE A 283 69.10 -16.94 -1.64
N ALA A 284 68.37 -18.05 -1.58
CA ALA A 284 68.03 -18.87 -2.74
C ALA A 284 66.57 -18.63 -3.14
N VAL A 285 66.34 -17.99 -4.28
CA VAL A 285 65.00 -17.68 -4.81
C VAL A 285 64.58 -18.74 -5.83
N LYS A 286 63.68 -19.64 -5.43
CA LYS A 286 63.06 -20.61 -6.33
C LYS A 286 61.94 -19.96 -7.13
N ARG A 287 62.13 -19.82 -8.44
CA ARG A 287 61.11 -19.38 -9.40
C ARG A 287 60.47 -20.60 -10.07
N VAL A 288 59.25 -20.94 -9.64
CA VAL A 288 58.46 -22.04 -10.19
C VAL A 288 58.03 -21.74 -11.63
N SER A 289 58.09 -22.76 -12.49
CA SER A 289 57.67 -22.73 -13.89
C SER A 289 56.14 -22.58 -14.01
N HIS A 290 55.69 -21.64 -14.85
CA HIS A 290 54.25 -21.42 -15.08
C HIS A 290 53.68 -22.45 -16.08
N GLY A 291 53.31 -23.63 -15.55
CA GLY A 291 52.62 -24.69 -16.28
C GLY A 291 51.23 -24.99 -15.68
N SER A 292 50.17 -24.46 -16.31
CA SER A 292 48.76 -24.76 -15.99
C SER A 292 48.33 -24.46 -14.53
N ARG A 293 47.07 -24.78 -14.19
CA ARG A 293 46.55 -24.77 -12.80
C ARG A 293 47.32 -25.71 -11.87
N GLN A 294 48.05 -26.68 -12.43
CA GLN A 294 48.86 -27.66 -11.70
C GLN A 294 50.11 -27.04 -11.06
N GLY A 295 50.80 -26.12 -11.74
CA GLY A 295 51.94 -25.40 -11.17
C GLY A 295 51.57 -24.54 -9.95
N MET A 296 50.37 -23.94 -9.93
CA MET A 296 49.89 -23.21 -8.75
C MET A 296 49.60 -24.13 -7.55
N LYS A 297 49.02 -25.32 -7.80
CA LYS A 297 48.84 -26.33 -6.74
C LYS A 297 50.18 -26.81 -6.16
N GLN A 298 51.19 -27.02 -7.01
CA GLN A 298 52.54 -27.39 -6.58
C GLN A 298 53.21 -26.26 -5.78
N PHE A 299 53.07 -25.01 -6.21
CA PHE A 299 53.55 -23.84 -5.47
C PHE A 299 52.92 -23.76 -4.07
N ILE A 300 51.59 -23.84 -3.96
CA ILE A 300 50.90 -23.80 -2.65
C ILE A 300 51.33 -24.97 -1.76
N ALA A 301 51.42 -26.19 -2.30
CA ALA A 301 51.88 -27.37 -1.55
C ALA A 301 53.32 -27.21 -1.02
N GLU A 302 54.23 -26.61 -1.81
CA GLU A 302 55.60 -26.32 -1.39
C GLU A 302 55.66 -25.23 -0.32
N ILE A 303 54.89 -24.15 -0.46
CA ILE A 303 54.80 -23.06 0.55
C ILE A 303 54.25 -23.59 1.88
N VAL A 304 53.16 -24.37 1.89
CA VAL A 304 52.57 -24.93 3.12
C VAL A 304 53.48 -25.99 3.75
N SER A 305 54.20 -26.77 2.94
CA SER A 305 55.13 -27.79 3.47
C SER A 305 56.37 -27.15 4.09
N LEU A 306 57.07 -26.26 3.36
CA LEU A 306 58.29 -25.62 3.85
C LEU A 306 58.00 -24.57 4.94
N GLY A 307 56.85 -23.91 4.91
CA GLY A 307 56.43 -22.96 5.95
C GLY A 307 56.15 -23.61 7.31
N ARG A 308 55.87 -24.92 7.34
CA ARG A 308 55.67 -25.71 8.57
C ARG A 308 56.89 -26.56 8.96
N LEU A 309 57.93 -26.63 8.14
CA LEU A 309 59.17 -27.36 8.42
C LEU A 309 60.22 -26.43 9.03
N GLN A 310 60.39 -26.52 10.35
CA GLN A 310 61.46 -25.83 11.08
C GLN A 310 62.39 -26.86 11.72
N HIS A 311 63.60 -27.02 11.16
CA HIS A 311 64.62 -27.93 11.68
C HIS A 311 66.01 -27.41 11.30
N HIS A 312 66.99 -27.53 12.22
CA HIS A 312 68.33 -26.94 12.06
C HIS A 312 69.11 -27.42 10.82
N ASN A 313 68.81 -28.63 10.32
CA ASN A 313 69.42 -29.21 9.12
C ASN A 313 68.56 -29.08 7.84
N LEU A 314 67.52 -28.24 7.82
CA LEU A 314 66.65 -28.03 6.66
C LEU A 314 66.56 -26.54 6.28
N VAL A 315 66.40 -26.27 4.98
CA VAL A 315 66.28 -24.90 4.45
C VAL A 315 64.91 -24.33 4.79
N GLN A 316 64.88 -23.32 5.65
CA GLN A 316 63.65 -22.62 6.05
C GLN A 316 63.12 -21.72 4.91
N LEU A 317 61.80 -21.75 4.70
CA LEU A 317 61.11 -20.79 3.84
C LEU A 317 61.02 -19.43 4.55
N LEU A 318 61.76 -18.43 4.06
CA LEU A 318 61.73 -17.07 4.63
C LEU A 318 60.52 -16.25 4.16
N SER A 319 60.14 -16.37 2.89
CA SER A 319 59.06 -15.59 2.29
C SER A 319 58.60 -16.15 0.94
N TYR A 320 57.43 -15.70 0.46
CA TYR A 320 56.90 -16.03 -0.86
C TYR A 320 56.37 -14.80 -1.61
N CYS A 321 56.35 -14.87 -2.94
CA CYS A 321 55.77 -13.82 -3.78
C CYS A 321 54.75 -14.44 -4.74
N ARG A 322 53.45 -14.19 -4.52
CA ARG A 322 52.39 -14.47 -5.49
C ARG A 322 51.97 -13.18 -6.20
N ARG A 323 52.24 -13.13 -7.51
CA ARG A 323 51.67 -12.15 -8.45
C ARG A 323 50.43 -12.76 -9.10
N SER A 324 49.28 -12.10 -9.01
CA SER A 324 48.17 -12.33 -9.94
C SER A 324 48.62 -11.86 -11.33
N GLY A 325 48.42 -12.70 -12.34
CA GLY A 325 48.58 -12.31 -13.74
C GLY A 325 47.59 -11.21 -14.12
#